data_AF-A0A5E4KFD0-F1
#
_entry.id   AF-A0A5E4KFD0-F1
#
_cell.length_a   1.000
_cell.length_b   1.000
_cell.length_c   1.000
_cell.angle_alpha   90.00
_cell.angle_beta   90.00
_cell.angle_gamma   90.00
#
_symmetry.space_group_name_H-M   'P 1'
#
loop_
_entity.id
_entity.type
_entity.pdbx_description
1 polymer ?
#
loop_
_entity_poly.entity_id
_entity_poly.type
_entity_poly.pdbx_seq_one_letter_code
_entity_poly.pdbx_strand_id
1 'polypeptide(L)'
;MVNHNYPAIEFPLCGEWVCLKPPGHHPHAYDFMGVIGTRKNYFSGNYWRYIFGRVPVDNFYGWSKPIFAPFDGVVVQMSDGWPDRKNISLFDTLFIWFNATFLFRPKVVGSKIDIRPNVGNYVMIQPESGVVAFMAHMRCGSIKITTGQQVIAGQMIGEVGNSGNTTAHIFTLICLIK
;
A
#
# COMPACT_ATOMS: atom_id res chain seq x y z
N MET A 1 -28.73 -8.04 -20.01
CA MET A 1 -27.27 -7.77 -20.08
C MET A 1 -27.01 -6.61 -19.13
N VAL A 2 -26.40 -6.86 -17.96
CA VAL A 2 -26.03 -5.78 -17.03
C VAL A 2 -24.81 -5.09 -17.63
N ASN A 3 -25.00 -3.83 -18.04
CA ASN A 3 -23.92 -3.02 -18.60
C ASN A 3 -22.99 -2.64 -17.45
N HIS A 4 -21.90 -3.39 -17.25
CA HIS A 4 -20.90 -3.06 -16.24
C HIS A 4 -20.04 -1.90 -16.76
N ASN A 5 -20.57 -0.68 -16.70
CA ASN A 5 -19.76 0.52 -16.84
C ASN A 5 -18.89 0.64 -15.58
N TYR A 6 -17.70 0.05 -15.65
CA TYR A 6 -16.67 0.32 -14.65
C TYR A 6 -16.22 1.77 -14.79
N PRO A 7 -15.89 2.45 -13.68
CA PRO A 7 -15.39 3.80 -13.76
C PRO A 7 -14.01 3.77 -14.39
N ALA A 8 -13.62 4.84 -15.08
CA ALA A 8 -12.23 5.01 -15.46
C ALA A 8 -11.38 5.02 -14.19
N ILE A 9 -10.35 4.18 -14.16
CA ILE A 9 -9.45 4.06 -13.01
C ILE A 9 -8.19 4.84 -13.34
N GLU A 10 -8.02 5.98 -12.69
CA GLU A 10 -6.79 6.75 -12.74
C GLU A 10 -5.70 6.07 -11.91
N PHE A 11 -4.46 6.17 -12.39
CA PHE A 11 -3.33 5.64 -11.66
C PHE A 11 -3.05 6.54 -10.44
N PRO A 12 -3.15 6.04 -9.20
CA PRO A 12 -3.18 6.89 -8.01
C PRO A 12 -1.79 7.33 -7.53
N LEU A 13 -0.74 7.06 -8.29
CA LEU A 13 0.64 7.39 -7.95
C LEU A 13 1.27 8.20 -9.09
N CYS A 14 2.09 9.20 -8.74
CA CYS A 14 2.82 10.00 -9.72
C CYS A 14 4.30 9.60 -9.79
N GLY A 15 4.88 9.64 -10.99
CA GLY A 15 6.30 9.34 -11.24
C GLY A 15 6.53 7.93 -11.76
N GLU A 16 7.75 7.41 -11.55
CA GLU A 16 8.16 6.10 -12.06
C GLU A 16 7.93 5.00 -11.01
N TRP A 17 7.13 3.99 -11.38
CA TRP A 17 6.76 2.88 -10.52
C TRP A 17 6.91 1.55 -11.25
N VAL A 18 7.41 0.54 -10.53
CA VAL A 18 7.39 -0.85 -10.98
C VAL A 18 6.22 -1.55 -10.31
N CYS A 19 5.36 -2.16 -11.13
CA CYS A 19 4.33 -3.07 -10.64
C CYS A 19 4.95 -4.44 -10.37
N LEU A 20 4.72 -4.95 -9.16
CA LEU A 20 5.12 -6.25 -8.69
C LEU A 20 3.88 -7.10 -8.43
N LYS A 21 4.00 -8.40 -8.69
CA LYS A 21 2.95 -9.40 -8.42
C LYS A 21 3.57 -10.54 -7.62
N PRO A 22 3.75 -10.40 -6.30
CA PRO A 22 4.33 -11.45 -5.50
C PRO A 22 3.40 -12.66 -5.47
N PRO A 23 3.93 -13.90 -5.47
CA PRO A 23 3.12 -15.11 -5.40
C PRO A 23 2.26 -15.10 -4.13
N GLY A 24 0.99 -15.52 -4.25
CA GLY A 24 0.03 -15.57 -3.14
C GLY A 24 -0.85 -14.32 -2.94
N HIS A 25 -0.67 -13.27 -3.74
CA HIS A 25 -1.57 -12.12 -3.75
C HIS A 25 -2.88 -12.42 -4.51
N HIS A 26 -3.96 -11.72 -4.13
CA HIS A 26 -5.21 -11.76 -4.86
C HIS A 26 -4.99 -11.34 -6.33
N PRO A 27 -5.69 -11.90 -7.34
CA PRO A 27 -5.45 -11.58 -8.76
C PRO A 27 -5.54 -10.10 -9.13
N HIS A 28 -6.28 -9.32 -8.34
CA HIS A 28 -6.49 -7.88 -8.52
C HIS A 28 -5.71 -7.02 -7.51
N ALA A 29 -4.80 -7.62 -6.75
CA ALA A 29 -3.87 -6.94 -5.87
C ALA A 29 -2.58 -6.61 -6.64
N TYR A 30 -2.27 -5.32 -6.72
CA TYR A 30 -1.07 -4.83 -7.37
C TYR A 30 -0.20 -4.08 -6.37
N ASP A 31 1.06 -4.45 -6.32
CA ASP A 31 2.05 -3.85 -5.47
C ASP A 31 2.92 -2.90 -6.30
N PHE A 32 3.12 -1.67 -5.82
CA PHE A 32 3.91 -0.67 -6.53
C PHE A 32 5.14 -0.24 -5.75
N MET A 33 6.27 -0.18 -6.45
CA MET A 33 7.57 0.27 -5.91
C MET A 33 8.07 1.46 -6.72
N GLY A 34 8.38 2.58 -6.03
CA GLY A 34 8.95 3.76 -6.65
C GLY A 34 10.39 3.52 -7.10
N VAL A 35 10.72 3.95 -8.31
CA VAL A 35 12.05 3.78 -8.91
C VAL A 35 12.56 5.07 -9.54
N ILE A 36 13.85 5.12 -9.84
CA ILE A 36 14.44 6.15 -10.70
C ILE A 36 15.27 5.48 -11.80
N GLY A 37 14.86 5.68 -13.05
CA GLY A 37 15.54 5.21 -14.25
C GLY A 37 15.35 3.71 -14.49
N THR A 38 16.07 2.86 -13.76
CA THR A 38 16.02 1.40 -13.96
C THR A 38 15.17 0.70 -12.91
N ARG A 39 14.58 -0.46 -13.27
CA ARG A 39 13.73 -1.27 -12.37
C ARG A 39 14.42 -1.77 -11.09
N LYS A 40 15.75 -1.70 -11.00
CA LYS A 40 16.53 -2.14 -9.83
C LYS A 40 16.92 -0.99 -8.89
N ASN A 41 16.63 0.25 -9.27
CA ASN A 41 17.01 1.45 -8.52
C ASN A 41 15.80 2.01 -7.77
N TYR A 42 15.44 1.38 -6.65
CA TYR A 42 14.29 1.73 -5.81
C TYR A 42 14.65 2.52 -4.55
N PHE A 43 15.94 2.66 -4.25
CA PHE A 43 16.43 3.47 -3.15
C PHE A 43 17.80 4.08 -3.47
N SER A 44 18.11 5.16 -2.78
CA SER A 44 19.41 5.83 -2.81
C SER A 44 20.30 5.26 -1.69
N GLY A 45 21.41 4.61 -2.06
CA GLY A 45 22.35 4.12 -1.07
C GLY A 45 23.21 2.96 -1.53
N ASN A 46 24.02 2.46 -0.60
CA ASN A 46 24.91 1.33 -0.86
C ASN A 46 24.12 0.01 -0.79
N TYR A 47 24.15 -0.78 -1.85
CA TYR A 47 23.50 -2.09 -1.93
C TYR A 47 23.97 -3.07 -0.84
N TRP A 48 25.24 -3.01 -0.44
CA TRP A 48 25.76 -3.80 0.68
C TRP A 48 25.20 -3.36 2.04
N ARG A 49 24.89 -2.08 2.21
CA ARG A 49 24.19 -1.58 3.40
C ARG A 49 22.74 -2.04 3.44
N TYR A 50 22.11 -2.25 2.29
CA TYR A 50 20.79 -2.86 2.20
C TYR A 50 20.81 -4.35 2.54
N ILE A 51 21.81 -5.10 2.06
CA ILE A 51 21.95 -6.53 2.37
C ILE A 51 22.31 -6.76 3.84
N PHE A 52 23.32 -6.06 4.35
CA PHE A 52 23.92 -6.35 5.67
C PHE A 52 23.54 -5.36 6.77
N GLY A 53 22.67 -4.39 6.47
CA GLY A 53 22.40 -3.30 7.38
C GLY A 53 20.95 -2.82 7.35
N ARG A 54 20.77 -1.65 7.95
CA ARG A 54 19.50 -0.95 8.02
C ARG A 54 19.56 0.28 7.11
N VAL A 55 18.57 0.39 6.24
CA VAL A 55 18.38 1.51 5.32
C VAL A 55 17.20 2.35 5.82
N PRO A 56 17.39 3.65 6.08
CA PRO A 56 16.29 4.53 6.45
C PRO A 56 15.21 4.55 5.35
N VAL A 57 13.94 4.66 5.74
CA VAL A 57 12.83 4.73 4.77
C VAL A 57 12.94 5.91 3.82
N ASP A 58 13.51 7.04 4.28
CA ASP A 58 13.71 8.25 3.48
C ASP A 58 14.64 8.05 2.28
N ASN A 59 15.41 6.97 2.26
CA ASN A 59 16.27 6.62 1.13
C ASN A 59 15.49 5.98 -0.02
N PHE A 60 14.28 5.47 0.20
CA PHE A 60 13.49 4.78 -0.81
C PHE A 60 12.66 5.78 -1.63
N TYR A 61 12.66 5.66 -2.95
CA TYR A 61 12.05 6.68 -3.82
C TYR A 61 10.53 6.73 -3.77
N GLY A 62 9.89 5.65 -3.33
CA GLY A 62 8.44 5.60 -3.10
C GLY A 62 8.00 6.22 -1.78
N TRP A 63 8.88 6.37 -0.80
CA TRP A 63 8.53 6.87 0.53
C TRP A 63 7.98 8.30 0.48
N SER A 64 6.91 8.56 1.23
CA SER A 64 6.24 9.87 1.33
C SER A 64 5.77 10.46 -0.01
N LYS A 65 5.66 9.64 -1.06
CA LYS A 65 5.04 10.05 -2.32
C LYS A 65 3.53 10.21 -2.13
N PRO A 66 2.89 11.19 -2.79
CA PRO A 66 1.46 11.39 -2.68
C PRO A 66 0.68 10.21 -3.30
N ILE A 67 -0.44 9.88 -2.67
CA ILE A 67 -1.44 8.94 -3.17
C ILE A 67 -2.70 9.75 -3.50
N PHE A 68 -3.27 9.49 -4.68
CA PHE A 68 -4.46 10.15 -5.19
C PHE A 68 -5.65 9.18 -5.25
N ALA A 69 -6.86 9.69 -5.16
CA ALA A 69 -8.07 8.90 -5.39
C ALA A 69 -8.11 8.46 -6.87
N PRO A 70 -8.27 7.15 -7.15
CA PRO A 70 -8.25 6.64 -8.52
C PRO A 70 -9.55 6.91 -9.30
N PHE A 71 -10.62 7.29 -8.62
CA PHE A 71 -11.92 7.61 -9.20
C PHE A 71 -12.76 8.39 -8.19
N ASP A 72 -13.86 8.98 -8.67
CA ASP A 72 -14.90 9.56 -7.83
C ASP A 72 -15.57 8.49 -6.97
N GLY A 73 -15.80 8.78 -5.68
CA GLY A 73 -16.46 7.83 -4.81
C GLY A 73 -16.56 8.28 -3.36
N VAL A 74 -16.99 7.34 -2.51
CA VAL A 74 -17.11 7.53 -1.07
C VAL A 74 -16.03 6.72 -0.36
N VAL A 75 -15.40 7.31 0.64
CA VAL A 75 -14.48 6.62 1.55
C VAL A 75 -15.31 5.70 2.44
N VAL A 76 -15.36 4.41 2.12
CA VAL A 76 -16.18 3.44 2.88
C VAL A 76 -15.49 2.98 4.16
N GLN A 77 -14.16 3.00 4.19
CA GLN A 77 -13.38 2.65 5.37
C GLN A 77 -12.00 3.30 5.30
N MET A 78 -11.49 3.77 6.42
CA MET A 78 -10.08 4.17 6.53
C MET A 78 -9.55 3.85 7.93
N SER A 79 -8.24 3.70 8.05
CA SER A 79 -7.57 3.67 9.34
C SER A 79 -6.18 4.28 9.25
N ASP A 80 -5.83 5.09 10.23
CA ASP A 80 -4.54 5.74 10.38
C ASP A 80 -4.00 5.55 11.82
N GLY A 81 -2.75 5.94 12.05
CA GLY A 81 -2.07 5.89 13.35
C GLY A 81 -1.22 4.64 13.59
N TRP A 82 -1.21 3.68 12.68
CA TRP A 82 -0.30 2.53 12.74
C TRP A 82 1.12 2.97 12.39
N PRO A 83 2.12 2.76 13.26
CA PRO A 83 3.45 3.29 13.07
C PRO A 83 4.17 2.66 11.86
N ASP A 84 4.91 3.50 11.12
CA ASP A 84 5.84 3.03 10.10
C ASP A 84 7.13 2.49 10.72
N ARG A 85 7.75 1.50 10.06
CA ARG A 85 9.12 1.10 10.39
C ARG A 85 10.09 2.14 9.83
N LYS A 86 10.88 2.78 10.69
CA LYS A 86 11.85 3.82 10.30
C LYS A 86 13.03 3.31 9.48
N ASN A 87 13.33 2.01 9.57
CA ASN A 87 14.45 1.39 8.88
C ASN A 87 14.01 0.05 8.28
N ILE A 88 14.53 -0.27 7.11
CA ILE A 88 14.31 -1.53 6.40
C ILE A 88 15.63 -2.32 6.39
N SER A 89 15.53 -3.61 6.70
CA SER A 89 16.61 -4.60 6.61
C SER A 89 16.13 -5.77 5.76
N LEU A 90 17.00 -6.29 4.89
CA LEU A 90 16.69 -7.45 4.06
C LEU A 90 16.42 -8.69 4.93
N PHE A 91 17.15 -8.88 6.02
CA PHE A 91 16.92 -10.00 6.95
C PHE A 91 15.58 -9.89 7.67
N ASP A 92 15.25 -8.71 8.20
CA ASP A 92 13.95 -8.48 8.87
C ASP A 92 12.80 -8.74 7.89
N THR A 93 12.99 -8.33 6.64
CA THR A 93 12.03 -8.60 5.57
C THR A 93 11.85 -10.09 5.29
N LEU A 94 12.96 -10.81 5.05
CA LEU A 94 12.91 -12.24 4.72
C LEU A 94 12.26 -13.02 5.86
N PHE A 95 12.55 -12.62 7.10
CA PHE A 95 11.93 -13.20 8.29
C PHE A 95 10.42 -12.90 8.37
N ILE A 96 9.98 -11.66 8.11
CA ILE A 96 8.55 -11.31 8.05
C ILE A 96 7.83 -12.08 6.94
N TRP A 97 8.42 -12.13 5.74
CA TRP A 97 7.86 -12.89 4.62
C TRP A 97 7.75 -14.38 4.95
N PHE A 98 8.82 -14.98 5.48
CA PHE A 98 8.82 -16.37 5.91
C PHE A 98 7.73 -16.63 6.96
N ASN A 99 7.64 -15.79 8.00
CA ASN A 99 6.61 -15.92 9.03
C ASN A 99 5.20 -15.73 8.45
N ALA A 100 5.00 -14.78 7.54
CA ALA A 100 3.70 -14.55 6.91
C ALA A 100 3.30 -15.72 5.98
N THR A 101 4.24 -16.33 5.27
CA THR A 101 3.96 -17.46 4.37
C THR A 101 3.74 -18.78 5.12
N PHE A 102 4.58 -19.07 6.13
CA PHE A 102 4.59 -20.38 6.78
C PHE A 102 3.95 -20.41 8.16
N LEU A 103 3.84 -19.26 8.84
CA LEU A 103 3.44 -19.18 10.25
C LEU A 103 2.26 -18.22 10.49
N PHE A 104 1.68 -17.61 9.45
CA PHE A 104 0.58 -16.67 9.62
C PHE A 104 -0.64 -17.36 10.22
N ARG A 105 -1.00 -16.92 11.43
CA ARG A 105 -2.25 -17.27 12.10
C ARG A 105 -3.05 -15.97 12.26
N PRO A 106 -4.18 -15.79 11.55
CA PRO A 106 -4.98 -14.58 11.68
C PRO A 106 -5.44 -14.45 13.13
N LYS A 107 -5.03 -13.36 13.80
CA LYS A 107 -5.40 -13.11 15.19
C LYS A 107 -6.78 -12.46 15.20
N VAL A 108 -7.80 -13.20 15.61
CA VAL A 108 -9.16 -12.68 15.75
C VAL A 108 -9.22 -11.82 17.03
N VAL A 109 -9.65 -10.55 16.90
CA VAL A 109 -9.82 -9.63 18.04
C VAL A 109 -11.32 -9.35 18.21
N GLY A 110 -11.96 -10.07 19.14
CA GLY A 110 -13.42 -9.99 19.31
C GLY A 110 -14.18 -10.64 18.16
N SER A 111 -15.17 -9.95 17.59
CA SER A 111 -15.97 -10.42 16.44
C SER A 111 -15.52 -9.85 15.08
N LYS A 112 -14.47 -9.03 15.05
CA LYS A 112 -13.93 -8.41 13.84
C LYS A 112 -12.46 -8.77 13.66
N ILE A 113 -12.07 -9.00 12.41
CA ILE A 113 -10.67 -9.20 12.04
C ILE A 113 -10.06 -7.80 11.91
N ASP A 114 -9.18 -7.42 12.84
CA ASP A 114 -8.34 -6.24 12.65
C ASP A 114 -7.28 -6.59 11.61
N ILE A 115 -7.42 -6.03 10.42
CA ILE A 115 -6.52 -6.28 9.28
C ILE A 115 -5.24 -5.43 9.34
N ARG A 116 -5.19 -4.40 10.19
CA ARG A 116 -4.06 -3.44 10.28
C ARG A 116 -2.70 -4.06 10.58
N PRO A 117 -2.58 -5.16 11.36
CA PRO A 117 -1.30 -5.86 11.50
C PRO A 117 -0.68 -6.24 10.15
N ASN A 118 -1.52 -6.56 9.16
CA ASN A 118 -1.06 -6.90 7.82
C ASN A 118 -0.97 -5.66 6.93
N VAL A 119 -2.04 -4.88 6.86
CA VAL A 119 -2.21 -3.84 5.83
C VAL A 119 -1.75 -2.44 6.29
N GLY A 120 -1.43 -2.27 7.57
CA GLY A 120 -1.05 -0.98 8.12
C GLY A 120 -2.18 0.05 8.09
N ASN A 121 -1.84 1.29 7.77
CA ASN A 121 -2.79 2.36 7.50
C ASN A 121 -3.35 2.20 6.08
N TYR A 122 -4.65 2.43 5.92
CA TYR A 122 -5.32 2.17 4.66
C TYR A 122 -6.52 3.06 4.41
N VAL A 123 -6.92 3.12 3.14
CA VAL A 123 -8.14 3.75 2.64
C VAL A 123 -8.86 2.78 1.69
N MET A 124 -10.18 2.71 1.81
CA MET A 124 -11.07 2.06 0.84
C MET A 124 -12.01 3.10 0.24
N ILE A 125 -12.01 3.24 -1.09
CA ILE A 125 -12.92 4.12 -1.83
C ILE A 125 -13.82 3.25 -2.68
N GLN A 126 -15.13 3.50 -2.62
CA GLN A 126 -16.12 2.82 -3.44
C GLN A 126 -16.86 3.84 -4.33
N PRO A 127 -16.88 3.64 -5.65
CA PRO A 127 -17.73 4.36 -6.58
C PRO A 127 -19.12 3.72 -6.59
N GLU A 128 -20.12 4.42 -7.14
CA GLU A 128 -21.48 3.88 -7.27
C GLU A 128 -21.56 2.57 -8.09
N SER A 129 -20.60 2.37 -9.02
CA SER A 129 -20.50 1.18 -9.87
C SER A 129 -20.01 -0.09 -9.13
N GLY A 130 -19.59 0.03 -7.86
CA GLY A 130 -19.38 -1.11 -6.95
C GLY A 130 -17.95 -1.63 -6.76
N VAL A 131 -16.97 -1.25 -7.59
CA VAL A 131 -15.57 -1.71 -7.44
C VAL A 131 -14.85 -0.94 -6.33
N VAL A 132 -14.34 -1.63 -5.33
CA VAL A 132 -13.61 -0.97 -4.22
C VAL A 132 -12.13 -0.85 -4.56
N ALA A 133 -11.60 0.37 -4.49
CA ALA A 133 -10.16 0.62 -4.47
C ALA A 133 -9.67 0.56 -3.02
N PHE A 134 -8.80 -0.40 -2.72
CA PHE A 134 -8.15 -0.53 -1.43
C PHE A 134 -6.69 -0.13 -1.53
N MET A 135 -6.28 0.92 -0.84
CA MET A 135 -4.90 1.40 -0.73
C MET A 135 -4.37 1.11 0.67
N ALA A 136 -3.34 0.26 0.77
CA ALA A 136 -2.73 -0.15 2.03
C ALA A 136 -1.33 0.43 2.25
N HIS A 137 -0.78 0.18 3.43
CA HIS A 137 0.58 0.55 3.85
C HIS A 137 0.85 2.05 3.76
N MET A 138 -0.18 2.88 3.94
CA MET A 138 -0.05 4.33 3.89
C MET A 138 0.79 4.84 5.08
N ARG A 139 1.41 6.00 4.90
CA ARG A 139 2.27 6.60 5.94
C ARG A 139 1.43 7.05 7.14
N CYS A 140 1.91 6.77 8.33
CA CYS A 140 1.26 7.14 9.58
C CYS A 140 1.06 8.65 9.67
N GLY A 141 -0.18 9.08 9.93
CA GLY A 141 -0.59 10.49 10.05
C GLY A 141 -0.72 11.21 8.72
N SER A 142 -0.59 10.51 7.59
CA SER A 142 -0.67 11.12 6.26
C SER A 142 -2.09 11.18 5.70
N ILE A 143 -3.02 10.33 6.16
CA ILE A 143 -4.37 10.23 5.59
C ILE A 143 -5.15 11.51 5.93
N LYS A 144 -5.63 12.22 4.90
CA LYS A 144 -6.32 13.53 5.03
C LYS A 144 -7.84 13.47 4.80
N ILE A 145 -8.39 12.27 4.74
CA ILE A 145 -9.80 12.01 4.46
C ILE A 145 -10.42 11.15 5.55
N THR A 146 -11.75 11.18 5.68
CA THR A 146 -12.49 10.41 6.69
C THR A 146 -13.52 9.47 6.08
N THR A 147 -13.87 8.41 6.80
CA THR A 147 -15.00 7.54 6.40
C THR A 147 -16.28 8.36 6.20
N GLY A 148 -17.00 8.08 5.11
CA GLY A 148 -18.19 8.80 4.67
C GLY A 148 -17.91 10.02 3.78
N GLN A 149 -16.64 10.46 3.66
CA GLN A 149 -16.28 11.59 2.81
C GLN A 149 -16.38 11.22 1.32
N GLN A 150 -16.93 12.13 0.51
CA GLN A 150 -16.81 12.05 -0.95
C GLN A 150 -15.44 12.55 -1.40
N VAL A 151 -14.86 11.83 -2.36
CA VAL A 151 -13.61 12.18 -3.01
C VAL A 151 -13.80 12.19 -4.51
N ILE A 152 -13.03 13.05 -5.19
CA ILE A 152 -12.97 13.09 -6.65
C ILE A 152 -11.68 12.45 -7.16
N ALA A 153 -11.70 11.93 -8.38
CA ALA A 153 -10.52 11.42 -9.07
C ALA A 153 -9.39 12.46 -9.03
N GLY A 154 -8.16 12.01 -8.76
CA GLY A 154 -6.99 12.88 -8.65
C GLY A 154 -6.90 13.67 -7.34
N GLN A 155 -7.85 13.55 -6.41
CA GLN A 155 -7.73 14.17 -5.09
C GLN A 155 -6.64 13.48 -4.26
N MET A 156 -5.70 14.24 -3.68
CA MET A 156 -4.70 13.69 -2.77
C MET A 156 -5.38 13.19 -1.48
N ILE A 157 -5.14 11.93 -1.12
CA ILE A 157 -5.78 11.27 0.03
C ILE A 157 -4.81 10.90 1.15
N GLY A 158 -3.52 10.82 0.84
CA GLY A 158 -2.46 10.54 1.80
C GLY A 158 -1.13 10.30 1.11
N GLU A 159 -0.23 9.61 1.79
CA GLU A 159 1.12 9.35 1.29
C GLU A 159 1.51 7.88 1.43
N VAL A 160 2.41 7.44 0.56
CA VAL A 160 3.01 6.11 0.57
C VAL A 160 3.88 5.94 1.82
N GLY A 161 3.63 4.86 2.56
CA GLY A 161 4.32 4.53 3.80
C GLY A 161 4.87 3.12 3.83
N ASN A 162 5.09 2.63 5.05
CA ASN A 162 5.67 1.32 5.32
C ASN A 162 5.05 0.71 6.59
N SER A 163 3.76 1.03 6.83
CA SER A 163 2.99 0.56 7.97
C SER A 163 2.46 -0.87 7.74
N GLY A 164 2.29 -1.63 8.82
CA GLY A 164 1.86 -3.03 8.76
C GLY A 164 3.00 -4.00 8.39
N ASN A 165 2.63 -5.16 7.84
CA ASN A 165 3.56 -6.19 7.38
C ASN A 165 3.93 -5.99 5.90
N THR A 166 4.51 -4.84 5.59
CA THR A 166 5.22 -4.65 4.33
C THR A 166 6.47 -5.53 4.29
N THR A 167 6.87 -6.00 3.11
CA THR A 167 8.18 -6.63 2.89
C THR A 167 9.20 -5.55 2.46
N ALA A 168 10.39 -5.89 1.94
CA ALA A 168 11.57 -4.99 1.82
C ALA A 168 11.38 -3.79 0.90
N HIS A 169 10.21 -3.70 0.31
CA HIS A 169 9.85 -2.86 -0.79
C HIS A 169 8.62 -2.11 -0.31
N ILE A 170 8.73 -0.80 -0.26
CA ILE A 170 7.62 0.07 0.09
C ILE A 170 6.53 -0.18 -0.94
N PHE A 171 5.45 -0.84 -0.51
CA PHE A 171 4.37 -1.29 -1.37
C PHE A 171 3.14 -0.48 -1.07
N THR A 172 2.62 0.24 -2.07
CA THR A 172 1.19 0.54 -2.05
C THR A 172 0.51 -0.66 -2.70
N LEU A 173 -0.24 -1.42 -1.91
CA LEU A 173 -1.19 -2.38 -2.46
C LEU A 173 -2.39 -1.58 -2.94
N ILE A 174 -2.69 -1.65 -4.23
CA ILE A 174 -3.98 -1.25 -4.80
C ILE A 174 -4.71 -2.53 -5.13
N CYS A 175 -5.71 -2.88 -4.34
CA CYS A 175 -6.61 -3.99 -4.65
C CYS A 175 -7.90 -3.42 -5.23
N LEU A 176 -8.26 -3.84 -6.44
CA LEU A 176 -9.59 -3.64 -6.99
C LEU A 176 -10.43 -4.86 -6.58
N ILE A 177 -11.25 -4.70 -5.54
CA ILE A 177 -12.11 -5.75 -5.03
C ILE A 177 -13.48 -5.61 -5.71
N LYS A 178 -13.96 -6.68 -6.33
CA LYS A 178 -15.36 -6.85 -6.74
C LYS A 178 -16.18 -7.42 -5.58
#